data_AF-A0A2H3KPC5-F1
#
_entry.id   AF-A0A2H3KPC5-F1
#
_cell.length_a   1.000
_cell.length_b   1.000
_cell.length_c   1.000
_cell.angle_alpha   90.00
_cell.angle_beta   90.00
_cell.angle_gamma   90.00
#
_symmetry.space_group_name_H-M   'P 1'
#
loop_
_entity.id
_entity.type
_entity.pdbx_description
1 polymer ?
#
loop_
_entity_poly.entity_id
_entity_poly.type
_entity_poly.pdbx_seq_one_letter_code
_entity_poly.pdbx_strand_id
1 'polypeptide(L)'
;MRRGLMMLVLVAALLALLPAGNTQAQSDARCFPETGFCISGPIRQYWERNGGLMVFGFPITPVQTETVENWTGPVQWFERDRLEDHSRERQGVLAGRLGVERLAQQGRPWQFRPLGPPPQPGCRGFVETGYYMCGGFLTYWQRNGGLERFGYPVTDLIVENLNGRDYTVQYFERRRMEYHPDNRPPFDILLGLLGREVRDSAMVIPPPPPPPPPVSQQITISEPADNAVISSPIRVSGSTTRMPAGNTLRYRFYEPNGFELARGTIPVIAQPNGTGNFSTRLAYRAPNGERVLLELAEIDPNTGAIIARTERSVRYAPTGAQQITIDRPSSGSTIGTRLQVAGRTAIFPSEGDLFLNVIDGSGRLIANFAFTVGGTPDQPASFFVDVTIPDQRGRLVTVEVVDINARGDVLARAQVNVFAGTPGPYPVP
;
A
#
# COMPACT_ATOMS: atom_id res chain seq x y z
N MET A 1 88.39 -37.22 8.39
CA MET A 1 87.24 -36.38 8.79
C MET A 1 87.35 -34.88 8.45
N ARG A 2 88.47 -34.34 7.93
CA ARG A 2 88.57 -32.89 7.60
C ARG A 2 88.47 -32.52 6.10
N ARG A 3 88.49 -33.51 5.19
CA ARG A 3 88.46 -33.28 3.73
C ARG A 3 87.06 -33.33 3.09
N GLY A 4 86.05 -33.92 3.73
CA GLY A 4 84.68 -33.97 3.21
C GLY A 4 83.83 -32.74 3.57
N LEU A 5 84.12 -32.10 4.70
CA LEU A 5 83.31 -30.98 5.22
C LEU A 5 83.56 -29.67 4.45
N MET A 6 84.77 -29.45 3.93
CA MET A 6 85.15 -28.17 3.30
C MET A 6 84.65 -28.05 1.85
N MET A 7 84.46 -29.16 1.14
CA MET A 7 83.92 -29.17 -0.23
C MET A 7 82.38 -29.08 -0.24
N LEU A 8 81.71 -29.57 0.81
CA LEU A 8 80.26 -29.43 0.98
C LEU A 8 79.85 -27.99 1.33
N VAL A 9 80.70 -27.26 2.06
CA VAL A 9 80.45 -25.85 2.41
C VAL A 9 80.61 -24.92 1.19
N LEU A 10 81.53 -25.23 0.27
CA LEU A 10 81.74 -24.42 -0.94
C LEU A 10 80.63 -24.60 -1.99
N VAL A 11 80.02 -25.79 -2.10
CA VAL A 11 78.86 -26.00 -2.99
C VAL A 11 77.58 -25.41 -2.39
N ALA A 12 77.41 -25.46 -1.06
CA ALA A 12 76.30 -24.80 -0.38
C ALA A 12 76.39 -23.26 -0.46
N ALA A 13 77.60 -22.69 -0.49
CA ALA A 13 77.81 -21.25 -0.65
C ALA A 13 77.58 -20.74 -2.09
N LEU A 14 77.73 -21.59 -3.11
CA LEU A 14 77.49 -21.21 -4.51
C LEU A 14 76.01 -21.29 -4.93
N LEU A 15 75.17 -22.07 -4.24
CA LEU A 15 73.72 -22.08 -4.48
C LEU A 15 72.98 -20.87 -3.87
N ALA A 16 73.64 -20.08 -3.02
CA ALA A 16 73.07 -18.86 -2.44
C ALA A 16 73.20 -17.60 -3.33
N LEU A 17 73.79 -17.74 -4.52
CA LEU A 17 74.03 -16.65 -5.48
C LEU A 17 73.09 -16.69 -6.70
N LEU A 18 72.09 -17.57 -6.71
CA LEU A 18 70.99 -17.42 -7.64
C LEU A 18 70.23 -16.14 -7.24
N PRO A 19 70.06 -15.14 -8.14
CA PRO A 19 69.11 -14.08 -7.85
C PRO A 19 67.79 -14.78 -7.58
N ALA A 20 67.23 -14.55 -6.39
CA ALA A 20 65.82 -14.80 -6.17
C ALA A 20 65.11 -13.95 -7.22
N GLY A 21 64.75 -14.57 -8.34
CA GLY A 21 63.75 -13.99 -9.22
C GLY A 21 62.58 -13.71 -8.29
N ASN A 22 62.30 -12.44 -8.07
CA ASN A 22 61.06 -12.05 -7.44
C ASN A 22 59.99 -12.63 -8.34
N THR A 23 59.48 -13.80 -7.97
CA THR A 23 58.19 -14.28 -8.45
C THR A 23 57.22 -13.27 -7.88
N GLN A 24 57.08 -12.12 -8.54
CA GLN A 24 55.93 -11.26 -8.33
C GLN A 24 54.77 -12.16 -8.66
N ALA A 25 54.05 -12.60 -7.62
CA ALA A 25 52.72 -13.16 -7.79
C ALA A 25 52.00 -12.19 -8.71
N GLN A 26 51.72 -12.64 -9.94
CA GLN A 26 51.10 -11.83 -10.96
C GLN A 26 49.83 -11.28 -10.32
N SER A 27 49.81 -9.97 -10.06
CA SER A 27 48.74 -9.35 -9.29
C SER A 27 47.42 -9.76 -9.92
N ASP A 28 46.45 -10.24 -9.13
CA ASP A 28 45.09 -10.59 -9.59
C ASP A 28 44.28 -9.36 -10.06
N ALA A 29 44.98 -8.26 -10.34
CA ALA A 29 44.48 -6.99 -10.81
C ALA A 29 44.90 -6.77 -12.26
N ARG A 30 43.97 -6.28 -13.07
CA ARG A 30 44.19 -5.78 -14.43
C ARG A 30 44.00 -4.27 -14.41
N CYS A 31 45.06 -3.53 -14.75
CA CYS A 31 45.06 -2.07 -14.76
C CYS A 31 44.94 -1.52 -16.18
N PHE A 32 44.23 -0.39 -16.33
CA PHE A 32 43.96 0.25 -17.62
C PHE A 32 44.67 1.61 -17.67
N PRO A 33 45.71 1.79 -18.50
CA PRO A 33 46.42 3.07 -18.59
C PRO A 33 45.53 4.22 -19.08
N GLU A 34 44.46 3.92 -19.81
CA GLU A 34 43.51 4.91 -20.35
C GLU A 34 42.76 5.67 -19.26
N THR A 35 42.53 5.04 -18.11
CA THR A 35 41.79 5.63 -16.98
C THR A 35 42.58 5.65 -15.67
N GLY A 36 43.69 4.92 -15.59
CA GLY A 36 44.49 4.75 -14.38
C GLY A 36 43.88 3.81 -13.34
N PHE A 37 42.71 3.22 -13.61
CA PHE A 37 42.03 2.33 -12.67
C PHE A 37 42.32 0.86 -12.94
N CYS A 38 42.22 0.04 -11.90
CA CYS A 38 42.39 -1.41 -11.97
C CYS A 38 41.11 -2.13 -11.57
N ILE A 39 40.88 -3.30 -12.17
CA ILE A 39 39.86 -4.27 -11.76
C ILE A 39 40.55 -5.49 -11.17
N SER A 40 39.97 -6.10 -10.13
CA SER A 40 40.50 -7.30 -9.49
C SER A 40 39.40 -8.22 -8.98
N GLY A 41 39.78 -9.43 -8.55
CA GLY A 41 38.87 -10.35 -7.86
C GLY A 41 37.60 -10.71 -8.65
N PRO A 42 36.44 -10.87 -7.97
CA PRO A 42 35.17 -11.24 -8.62
C PRO A 42 34.77 -10.29 -9.76
N ILE A 43 34.97 -8.98 -9.59
CA ILE A 43 34.63 -7.97 -10.61
C ILE A 43 35.48 -8.16 -11.87
N ARG A 44 36.79 -8.41 -11.75
CA ARG A 44 37.66 -8.72 -12.90
C ARG A 44 37.19 -9.97 -13.63
N GLN A 45 36.95 -11.06 -12.88
CA GLN A 45 36.52 -12.33 -13.45
C GLN A 45 35.18 -12.20 -14.19
N TYR A 46 34.23 -11.48 -13.61
CA TYR A 46 32.95 -11.20 -14.22
C TYR A 46 33.10 -10.36 -15.50
N TRP A 47 33.87 -9.28 -15.44
CA TRP A 47 34.12 -8.40 -16.58
C TRP A 47 34.74 -9.16 -17.76
N GLU A 48 35.77 -9.98 -17.50
CA GLU A 48 36.47 -10.76 -18.53
C GLU A 48 35.57 -11.83 -19.16
N ARG A 49 34.81 -12.55 -18.34
CA ARG A 49 33.89 -13.60 -18.81
C ARG A 49 32.69 -13.04 -19.59
N ASN A 50 32.28 -11.81 -19.30
CA ASN A 50 31.04 -11.24 -19.83
C ASN A 50 31.24 -10.20 -20.93
N GLY A 51 32.35 -10.27 -21.67
CA GLY A 51 32.57 -9.49 -22.90
C GLY A 51 33.43 -8.25 -22.73
N GLY A 52 33.97 -8.02 -21.54
CA GLY A 52 35.02 -7.05 -21.27
C GLY A 52 34.74 -5.65 -21.81
N LEU A 53 35.71 -5.11 -22.54
CA LEU A 53 35.72 -3.71 -22.98
C LEU A 53 34.52 -3.35 -23.85
N MET A 54 34.08 -4.26 -24.73
CA MET A 54 32.96 -4.01 -25.64
C MET A 54 31.61 -3.91 -24.91
N VAL A 55 31.51 -4.54 -23.73
CA VAL A 55 30.25 -4.61 -22.97
C VAL A 55 30.21 -3.57 -21.85
N PHE A 56 31.29 -3.47 -21.08
CA PHE A 56 31.33 -2.64 -19.88
C PHE A 56 32.11 -1.33 -20.10
N GLY A 57 33.01 -1.29 -21.08
CA GLY A 57 33.96 -0.18 -21.24
C GLY A 57 35.09 -0.23 -20.21
N PHE A 58 35.87 0.85 -20.17
CA PHE A 58 36.94 1.02 -19.19
C PHE A 58 36.37 1.24 -17.77
N PRO A 59 37.06 0.82 -16.69
CA PRO A 59 36.72 1.25 -15.35
C PRO A 59 36.91 2.77 -15.24
N ILE A 60 35.97 3.46 -14.59
CA ILE A 60 36.01 4.91 -14.35
C ILE A 60 36.14 5.26 -12.87
N THR A 61 36.26 4.24 -12.01
CA THR A 61 36.57 4.37 -10.58
C THR A 61 37.46 3.24 -10.07
N PRO A 62 38.07 3.39 -8.88
CA PRO A 62 38.42 2.22 -8.07
C PRO A 62 37.16 1.47 -7.62
N VAL A 63 37.35 0.25 -7.09
CA VAL A 63 36.31 -0.42 -6.29
C VAL A 63 36.08 0.40 -5.02
N GLN A 64 34.82 0.66 -4.69
CA GLN A 64 34.42 1.42 -3.52
C GLN A 64 33.13 0.86 -2.91
N THR A 65 32.91 1.05 -1.62
CA THR A 65 31.65 0.65 -0.99
C THR A 65 30.59 1.70 -1.26
N GLU A 66 29.47 1.31 -1.88
CA GLU A 66 28.34 2.19 -2.15
C GLU A 66 27.04 1.57 -1.65
N THR A 67 26.08 2.41 -1.29
CA THR A 67 24.70 2.01 -1.07
C THR A 67 23.93 2.20 -2.36
N VAL A 68 23.45 1.09 -2.92
CA VAL A 68 22.63 1.03 -4.13
C VAL A 68 21.27 0.46 -3.74
N GLU A 69 20.21 1.25 -3.93
CA GLU A 69 18.87 0.91 -3.46
C GLU A 69 18.88 0.60 -1.95
N ASN A 70 18.66 -0.66 -1.56
CA ASN A 70 18.66 -1.13 -0.17
C ASN A 70 19.86 -2.04 0.16
N TRP A 71 20.83 -2.14 -0.75
CA TRP A 71 22.03 -2.95 -0.57
C TRP A 71 23.26 -2.06 -0.42
N THR A 72 24.22 -2.49 0.42
CA THR A 72 25.50 -1.78 0.59
C THR A 72 26.64 -2.77 0.43
N GLY A 73 27.53 -2.51 -0.52
CA GLY A 73 28.65 -3.40 -0.77
C GLY A 73 29.62 -2.87 -1.82
N PRO A 74 30.58 -3.69 -2.27
CA PRO A 74 31.62 -3.27 -3.19
C PRO A 74 31.04 -3.03 -4.59
N VAL A 75 31.30 -1.84 -5.11
CA VAL A 75 30.83 -1.34 -6.40
C VAL A 75 32.02 -0.81 -7.19
N GLN A 76 32.04 -1.07 -8.49
CA GLN A 76 32.93 -0.39 -9.41
C GLN A 76 32.16 0.09 -10.63
N TRP A 77 32.39 1.35 -10.99
CA TRP A 77 31.80 1.97 -12.16
C TRP A 77 32.70 1.80 -13.38
N PHE A 78 32.07 1.54 -14.51
CA PHE A 78 32.66 1.44 -15.83
C PHE A 78 31.96 2.41 -16.77
N GLU A 79 32.48 2.62 -17.97
CA GLU A 79 31.89 3.60 -18.89
C GLU A 79 30.43 3.28 -19.24
N ARG A 80 30.09 1.99 -19.33
CA ARG A 80 28.77 1.51 -19.78
C ARG A 80 27.98 0.81 -18.68
N ASP A 81 28.55 0.62 -17.50
CA ASP A 81 27.90 -0.16 -16.44
C ASP A 81 28.38 0.17 -15.02
N ARG A 82 27.64 -0.34 -14.03
CA ARG A 82 28.02 -0.46 -12.64
C ARG A 82 28.03 -1.94 -12.27
N LEU A 83 29.18 -2.46 -11.84
CA LEU A 83 29.29 -3.84 -11.34
C LEU A 83 29.27 -3.84 -9.81
N GLU A 84 28.42 -4.69 -9.25
CA GLU A 84 28.13 -4.80 -7.84
C GLU A 84 28.54 -6.20 -7.37
N ASP A 85 29.45 -6.31 -6.40
CA ASP A 85 29.92 -7.60 -5.88
C ASP A 85 29.03 -8.11 -4.73
N HIS A 86 28.01 -8.88 -5.09
CA HIS A 86 27.09 -9.56 -4.17
C HIS A 86 27.58 -10.97 -3.79
N SER A 87 28.89 -11.23 -3.82
CA SER A 87 29.45 -12.54 -3.45
C SER A 87 29.21 -12.88 -1.98
N ARG A 88 29.08 -11.88 -1.09
CA ARG A 88 28.77 -12.10 0.34
C ARG A 88 27.36 -12.64 0.53
N GLU A 89 26.45 -12.23 -0.34
CA GLU A 89 25.05 -12.64 -0.44
C GLU A 89 24.88 -13.91 -1.27
N ARG A 90 25.98 -14.50 -1.76
CA ARG A 90 26.04 -15.69 -2.62
C ARG A 90 25.35 -15.50 -3.98
N GLN A 91 25.27 -14.26 -4.46
CA GLN A 91 24.71 -13.93 -5.78
C GLN A 91 25.79 -13.66 -6.84
N GLY A 92 27.05 -13.52 -6.42
CA GLY A 92 28.16 -13.19 -7.31
C GLY A 92 28.11 -11.73 -7.77
N VAL A 93 28.76 -11.41 -8.89
CA VAL A 93 28.75 -10.05 -9.43
C VAL A 93 27.49 -9.82 -10.26
N LEU A 94 26.78 -8.73 -9.97
CA LEU A 94 25.59 -8.29 -10.69
C LEU A 94 25.86 -6.98 -11.43
N ALA A 95 25.24 -6.83 -12.60
CA ALA A 95 25.18 -5.58 -13.34
C ALA A 95 24.01 -4.73 -12.85
N GLY A 96 24.28 -3.46 -12.53
CA GLY A 96 23.30 -2.50 -12.07
C GLY A 96 22.20 -2.25 -13.09
N ARG A 97 21.01 -1.89 -12.61
CA ARG A 97 19.83 -1.61 -13.44
C ARG A 97 19.89 -0.20 -14.05
N LEU A 98 20.98 0.12 -14.74
CA LEU A 98 21.28 1.48 -15.16
C LEU A 98 20.31 2.04 -16.21
N GLY A 99 19.65 1.19 -17.00
CA GLY A 99 18.70 1.68 -18.00
C GLY A 99 17.44 2.27 -17.36
N VAL A 100 16.89 1.59 -16.34
CA VAL A 100 15.75 2.12 -15.58
C VAL A 100 16.15 3.28 -14.69
N GLU A 101 17.36 3.24 -14.11
CA GLU A 101 17.90 4.34 -13.30
C GLU A 101 18.06 5.62 -14.14
N ARG A 102 18.60 5.52 -15.35
CA ARG A 102 18.74 6.65 -16.27
C ARG A 102 17.40 7.25 -16.67
N LEU A 103 16.42 6.42 -17.02
CA LEU A 103 15.06 6.85 -17.34
C LEU A 103 14.42 7.59 -16.15
N ALA A 104 14.61 7.10 -14.93
CA ALA A 104 14.12 7.77 -13.72
C ALA A 104 14.80 9.13 -13.49
N GLN A 105 16.13 9.24 -13.65
CA GLN A 105 16.86 10.51 -13.56
C GLN A 105 16.36 11.56 -14.56
N GLN A 106 15.89 11.12 -15.72
CA GLN A 106 15.33 11.98 -16.77
C GLN A 106 13.84 12.31 -16.54
N GLY A 107 13.24 11.93 -15.40
CA GLY A 107 11.83 12.18 -15.10
C GLY A 107 10.85 11.35 -15.92
N ARG A 108 11.32 10.26 -16.53
CA ARG A 108 10.54 9.37 -17.42
C ARG A 108 10.66 7.91 -16.96
N PRO A 109 10.27 7.58 -15.71
CA PRO A 109 10.38 6.21 -15.21
C PRO A 109 9.60 5.28 -16.14
N TRP A 110 10.18 4.10 -16.39
CA TRP A 110 9.49 3.08 -17.17
C TRP A 110 8.20 2.64 -16.49
N GLN A 111 7.24 2.17 -17.27
CA GLN A 111 5.95 1.70 -16.76
C GLN A 111 5.65 0.33 -17.36
N PHE A 112 5.09 -0.56 -16.54
CA PHE A 112 4.46 -1.77 -17.04
C PHE A 112 3.26 -1.41 -17.92
N ARG A 113 3.09 -2.13 -19.03
CA ARG A 113 1.93 -2.00 -19.91
C ARG A 113 1.38 -3.38 -20.27
N PRO A 114 0.06 -3.55 -20.44
CA PRO A 114 -0.48 -4.78 -21.00
C PRO A 114 0.14 -5.06 -22.38
N LEU A 115 0.61 -6.28 -22.59
CA LEU A 115 1.18 -6.68 -23.88
C LEU A 115 0.10 -6.56 -24.97
N GLY A 116 0.42 -5.82 -26.04
CA GLY A 116 -0.48 -5.57 -27.16
C GLY A 116 -0.73 -6.81 -28.06
N PRO A 117 -1.25 -6.61 -29.29
CA PRO A 117 -1.48 -7.70 -30.24
C PRO A 117 -0.18 -8.48 -30.56
N PRO A 118 -0.27 -9.74 -31.05
CA PRO A 118 0.89 -10.60 -31.27
C PRO A 118 2.05 -9.90 -32.00
N PRO A 119 3.32 -10.21 -31.63
CA PRO A 119 4.47 -9.56 -32.24
C PRO A 119 4.49 -9.77 -33.75
N GLN A 120 4.87 -8.74 -34.50
CA GLN A 120 5.15 -8.86 -35.92
C GLN A 120 6.30 -9.88 -36.17
N PRO A 121 6.39 -10.48 -37.37
CA PRO A 121 7.53 -11.33 -37.74
C PRO A 121 8.87 -10.60 -37.49
N GLY A 122 9.79 -11.24 -36.79
CA GLY A 122 11.08 -10.63 -36.40
C GLY A 122 11.04 -9.81 -35.11
N CYS A 123 9.91 -9.78 -34.41
CA CYS A 123 9.76 -9.21 -33.08
C CYS A 123 9.49 -10.29 -32.02
N ARG A 124 9.87 -10.00 -30.78
CA ARG A 124 9.54 -10.77 -29.58
C ARG A 124 8.86 -9.84 -28.57
N GLY A 125 7.69 -10.24 -28.09
CA GLY A 125 7.01 -9.58 -26.97
C GLY A 125 7.51 -10.10 -25.62
N PHE A 126 7.54 -9.22 -24.62
CA PHE A 126 7.93 -9.55 -23.25
C PHE A 126 6.77 -9.23 -22.31
N VAL A 127 6.14 -10.28 -21.78
CA VAL A 127 4.95 -10.15 -20.92
C VAL A 127 5.26 -9.50 -19.59
N GLU A 128 6.52 -9.57 -19.15
CA GLU A 128 7.02 -9.04 -17.88
C GLU A 128 7.01 -7.51 -17.84
N THR A 129 7.16 -6.87 -19.00
CA THR A 129 7.23 -5.41 -19.12
C THR A 129 6.20 -4.80 -20.07
N GLY A 130 5.64 -5.60 -20.98
CA GLY A 130 4.69 -5.15 -22.00
C GLY A 130 5.32 -4.64 -23.29
N TYR A 131 6.66 -4.69 -23.42
CA TYR A 131 7.38 -4.13 -24.56
C TYR A 131 7.79 -5.19 -25.58
N TYR A 132 8.07 -4.72 -26.79
CA TYR A 132 8.53 -5.52 -27.91
C TYR A 132 10.00 -5.23 -28.23
N MET A 133 10.72 -6.26 -28.69
CA MET A 133 12.08 -6.13 -29.21
C MET A 133 12.13 -6.73 -30.59
N CYS A 134 12.66 -5.99 -31.56
CA CYS A 134 12.60 -6.34 -32.96
C CYS A 134 13.98 -6.27 -33.65
N GLY A 135 14.14 -7.00 -34.75
CA GLY A 135 15.23 -6.80 -35.71
C GLY A 135 16.64 -6.89 -35.12
N GLY A 136 17.48 -5.90 -35.43
CA GLY A 136 18.89 -5.85 -35.01
C GLY A 136 19.07 -5.86 -33.49
N PHE A 137 18.18 -5.18 -32.75
CA PHE A 137 18.18 -5.15 -31.29
C PHE A 137 17.92 -6.55 -30.71
N LEU A 138 16.91 -7.26 -31.22
CA LEU A 138 16.61 -8.63 -30.80
C LEU A 138 17.76 -9.58 -31.12
N THR A 139 18.35 -9.45 -32.31
CA THR A 139 19.49 -10.27 -32.72
C THR A 139 20.71 -10.02 -31.82
N TYR A 140 21.00 -8.76 -31.52
CA TYR A 140 22.10 -8.39 -30.64
C TYR A 140 21.88 -8.89 -29.22
N TRP A 141 20.68 -8.71 -28.65
CA TRP A 141 20.32 -9.19 -27.32
C TRP A 141 20.52 -10.71 -27.20
N GLN A 142 20.02 -11.49 -28.16
CA GLN A 142 20.14 -12.95 -28.16
C GLN A 142 21.59 -13.42 -28.23
N ARG A 143 22.41 -12.79 -29.08
CA ARG A 143 23.81 -13.19 -29.29
C ARG A 143 24.75 -12.78 -28.15
N ASN A 144 24.36 -11.79 -27.35
CA ASN A 144 25.25 -11.19 -26.36
C ASN A 144 24.79 -11.46 -24.91
N GLY A 145 24.13 -12.59 -24.64
CA GLY A 145 23.83 -13.02 -23.26
C GLY A 145 22.42 -12.72 -22.76
N GLY A 146 21.57 -12.11 -23.59
CA GLY A 146 20.13 -12.00 -23.37
C GLY A 146 19.74 -11.43 -22.01
N LEU A 147 18.83 -12.12 -21.33
CA LEU A 147 18.18 -11.67 -20.10
C LEU A 147 19.19 -11.38 -18.99
N GLU A 148 20.17 -12.26 -18.80
CA GLU A 148 21.16 -12.11 -17.73
C GLU A 148 22.01 -10.85 -17.89
N ARG A 149 22.27 -10.44 -19.15
CA ARG A 149 23.12 -9.26 -19.42
C ARG A 149 22.33 -7.96 -19.52
N PHE A 150 21.23 -7.96 -20.24
CA PHE A 150 20.51 -6.74 -20.59
C PHE A 150 19.27 -6.51 -19.72
N GLY A 151 18.68 -7.59 -19.22
CA GLY A 151 17.33 -7.57 -18.67
C GLY A 151 16.24 -7.49 -19.74
N TYR A 152 15.03 -7.21 -19.29
CA TYR A 152 13.87 -6.97 -20.15
C TYR A 152 13.92 -5.60 -20.82
N PRO A 153 13.34 -5.43 -22.03
CA PRO A 153 13.12 -4.11 -22.61
C PRO A 153 12.11 -3.32 -21.75
N VAL A 154 12.37 -2.04 -21.54
CA VAL A 154 11.54 -1.15 -20.71
C VAL A 154 11.02 0.08 -21.46
N THR A 155 11.33 0.18 -22.76
CA THR A 155 10.76 1.16 -23.68
C THR A 155 10.45 0.51 -25.02
N ASP A 156 9.65 1.20 -25.84
CA ASP A 156 9.64 0.99 -27.30
C ASP A 156 10.97 1.47 -27.92
N LEU A 157 11.14 1.28 -29.23
CA LEU A 157 12.19 1.98 -29.99
C LEU A 157 11.86 3.47 -30.01
N ILE A 158 12.77 4.28 -29.47
CA ILE A 158 12.63 5.74 -29.38
C ILE A 158 13.84 6.42 -30.01
N VAL A 159 13.68 7.70 -30.35
CA VAL A 159 14.79 8.54 -30.80
C VAL A 159 15.30 9.34 -29.61
N GLU A 160 16.60 9.24 -29.34
CA GLU A 160 17.29 10.05 -28.33
C GLU A 160 18.40 10.87 -28.99
N ASN A 161 18.56 12.12 -28.55
CA ASN A 161 19.69 12.96 -28.95
C ASN A 161 20.87 12.68 -28.02
N LEU A 162 21.93 12.06 -28.56
CA LEU A 162 23.15 11.71 -27.85
C LEU A 162 24.31 12.52 -28.43
N ASN A 163 24.85 13.44 -27.63
CA ASN A 163 25.95 14.34 -28.01
C ASN A 163 25.67 15.13 -29.32
N GLY A 164 24.45 15.64 -29.47
CA GLY A 164 24.07 16.46 -30.62
C GLY A 164 23.66 15.67 -31.86
N ARG A 165 23.54 14.34 -31.77
CA ARG A 165 23.07 13.48 -32.86
C ARG A 165 21.93 12.57 -32.42
N ASP A 166 20.94 12.41 -33.29
CA ASP A 166 19.81 11.53 -33.04
C ASP A 166 20.15 10.07 -33.35
N TYR A 167 19.84 9.19 -32.41
CA TYR A 167 19.98 7.75 -32.56
C TYR A 167 18.65 7.06 -32.24
N THR A 168 18.34 5.99 -32.98
CA THR A 168 17.29 5.07 -32.55
C THR A 168 17.84 4.20 -31.43
N VAL A 169 17.16 4.19 -30.29
CA VAL A 169 17.59 3.49 -29.09
C VAL A 169 16.45 2.67 -28.51
N GLN A 170 16.82 1.69 -27.68
CA GLN A 170 15.90 1.04 -26.77
C GLN A 170 16.55 0.91 -25.41
N TYR A 171 15.79 1.23 -24.36
CA TYR A 171 16.22 1.00 -22.99
C TYR A 171 15.74 -0.37 -22.50
N PHE A 172 16.61 -0.99 -21.72
CA PHE A 172 16.42 -2.26 -21.04
C PHE A 172 16.65 -2.03 -19.55
N GLU A 173 16.35 -3.02 -18.69
CA GLU A 173 16.59 -2.89 -17.26
C GLU A 173 18.01 -2.41 -16.94
N ARG A 174 19.02 -2.97 -17.62
CA ARG A 174 20.44 -2.75 -17.30
C ARG A 174 21.20 -1.92 -18.32
N ARG A 175 20.66 -1.71 -19.54
CA ARG A 175 21.40 -1.14 -20.68
C ARG A 175 20.54 -0.25 -21.56
N ARG A 176 21.19 0.58 -22.36
CA ARG A 176 20.63 1.21 -23.56
C ARG A 176 21.37 0.66 -24.78
N MET A 177 20.64 0.10 -25.72
CA MET A 177 21.18 -0.23 -27.05
C MET A 177 20.91 0.94 -27.99
N GLU A 178 21.86 1.20 -28.87
CA GLU A 178 21.86 2.32 -29.79
C GLU A 178 22.15 1.83 -31.20
N TYR A 179 21.34 2.24 -32.17
CA TYR A 179 21.56 1.94 -33.57
C TYR A 179 22.42 3.01 -34.22
N HIS A 180 23.61 2.62 -34.68
CA HIS A 180 24.63 3.45 -35.32
C HIS A 180 24.71 3.09 -36.81
N PRO A 181 23.93 3.75 -37.69
CA PRO A 181 23.81 3.36 -39.10
C PRO A 181 25.09 3.54 -39.92
N ASP A 182 26.03 4.35 -39.44
CA ASP A 182 27.32 4.56 -40.11
C ASP A 182 28.28 3.38 -39.92
N ASN A 183 28.01 2.51 -38.94
CA ASN A 183 28.80 1.32 -38.69
C ASN A 183 28.26 0.15 -39.51
N ARG A 184 29.16 -0.74 -39.93
CA ARG A 184 28.75 -2.00 -40.58
C ARG A 184 28.35 -3.03 -39.51
N PRO A 185 27.33 -3.87 -39.77
CA PRO A 185 27.04 -5.02 -38.92
C PRO A 185 28.28 -5.90 -38.69
N PRO A 186 28.48 -6.43 -37.48
CA PRO A 186 27.59 -6.38 -36.31
C PRO A 186 27.83 -5.19 -35.36
N PHE A 187 28.56 -4.15 -35.77
CA PHE A 187 28.93 -2.99 -34.94
C PHE A 187 27.94 -1.82 -35.03
N ASP A 188 26.82 -2.04 -35.72
CA ASP A 188 25.72 -1.09 -35.91
C ASP A 188 24.77 -1.06 -34.71
N ILE A 189 24.86 -2.01 -33.78
CA ILE A 189 24.24 -1.92 -32.45
C ILE A 189 25.33 -1.79 -31.40
N LEU A 190 25.35 -0.64 -30.72
CA LEU A 190 26.31 -0.37 -29.64
C LEU A 190 25.58 -0.20 -28.30
N LEU A 191 26.33 -0.32 -27.21
CA LEU A 191 25.83 -0.04 -25.86
C LEU A 191 26.20 1.38 -25.44
N GLY A 192 25.18 2.10 -24.96
CA GLY A 192 25.33 3.46 -24.45
C GLY A 192 26.21 3.55 -23.22
N LEU A 193 26.72 4.75 -22.97
CA LEU A 193 27.65 5.05 -21.87
C LEU A 193 26.92 5.28 -20.54
N LEU A 194 25.96 4.40 -20.21
CA LEU A 194 25.07 4.59 -19.06
C LEU A 194 25.82 4.68 -17.73
N GLY A 195 26.98 4.04 -17.60
CA GLY A 195 27.81 4.15 -16.40
C GLY A 195 28.32 5.58 -16.19
N ARG A 196 28.81 6.24 -17.25
CA ARG A 196 29.17 7.67 -17.20
C ARG A 196 27.93 8.54 -17.03
N GLU A 197 26.88 8.33 -17.83
CA GLU A 197 25.70 9.20 -17.82
C GLU A 197 24.98 9.23 -16.46
N VAL A 198 24.80 8.07 -15.83
CA VAL A 198 24.14 7.96 -14.53
C VAL A 198 25.01 8.58 -13.43
N ARG A 199 26.32 8.32 -13.46
CA ARG A 199 27.29 8.81 -12.46
C ARG A 199 27.55 10.31 -12.58
N ASP A 200 27.76 10.83 -13.79
CA ASP A 200 28.08 12.25 -14.03
C ASP A 200 26.83 13.12 -13.82
N SER A 201 25.65 12.58 -14.12
CA SER A 201 24.39 13.23 -13.73
C SER A 201 24.22 13.28 -12.21
N ALA A 202 24.87 12.40 -11.44
CA ALA A 202 24.92 12.47 -9.98
C ALA A 202 25.90 13.55 -9.44
N MET A 203 26.84 14.04 -10.26
CA MET A 203 27.79 15.11 -9.88
C MET A 203 27.24 16.54 -10.13
N VAL A 204 26.13 16.69 -10.87
CA VAL A 204 25.41 17.97 -11.07
C VAL A 204 24.09 18.01 -10.29
N ILE A 205 24.01 17.23 -9.21
CA ILE A 205 22.89 17.31 -8.27
C ILE A 205 23.39 18.19 -7.11
N PRO A 206 22.91 19.45 -6.92
CA PRO A 206 22.97 20.03 -5.58
C PRO A 206 22.36 18.99 -4.65
N PRO A 207 22.96 18.73 -3.46
CA PRO A 207 22.62 17.58 -2.63
C PRO A 207 21.11 17.40 -2.65
N PRO A 208 20.60 16.18 -2.97
CA PRO A 208 19.16 15.99 -3.04
C PRO A 208 18.60 16.59 -1.75
N PRO A 209 17.55 17.44 -1.82
CA PRO A 209 16.88 17.85 -0.60
C PRO A 209 16.66 16.55 0.18
N PRO A 210 16.99 16.51 1.49
CA PRO A 210 16.92 15.29 2.27
C PRO A 210 15.66 14.56 1.87
N PRO A 211 15.71 13.25 1.54
CA PRO A 211 14.57 12.52 1.00
C PRO A 211 13.36 12.98 1.78
N PRO A 212 12.28 13.49 1.14
CA PRO A 212 11.13 13.95 1.89
C PRO A 212 10.84 12.83 2.87
N PRO A 213 10.90 13.12 4.19
CA PRO A 213 10.93 12.09 5.22
C PRO A 213 9.86 11.09 4.83
N PRO A 214 10.17 9.77 4.75
CA PRO A 214 9.29 8.77 4.15
C PRO A 214 7.90 9.11 4.62
N VAL A 215 7.02 9.55 3.69
CA VAL A 215 5.79 10.23 4.10
C VAL A 215 5.08 9.23 4.96
N SER A 216 5.16 9.46 6.28
CA SER A 216 4.72 8.46 7.21
C SER A 216 3.24 8.34 6.96
N GLN A 217 2.77 7.10 6.89
CA GLN A 217 1.35 6.90 6.76
C GLN A 217 0.72 7.56 7.99
N GLN A 218 -0.07 8.59 7.77
CA GLN A 218 -0.74 9.34 8.80
C GLN A 218 -2.21 9.39 8.45
N ILE A 219 -3.02 9.26 9.48
CA ILE A 219 -4.47 9.37 9.41
C ILE A 219 -4.83 10.65 10.14
N THR A 220 -5.48 11.57 9.45
CA THR A 220 -5.99 12.81 10.04
C THR A 220 -7.50 12.70 10.14
N ILE A 221 -8.04 12.88 11.35
CA ILE A 221 -9.48 13.00 11.58
C ILE A 221 -9.82 14.50 11.54
N SER A 222 -10.56 14.90 10.51
CA SER A 222 -11.09 16.25 10.34
C SER A 222 -12.40 16.44 11.11
N GLU A 223 -13.28 15.44 11.08
CA GLU A 223 -14.50 15.40 11.89
C GLU A 223 -14.63 14.04 12.58
N PRO A 224 -15.04 14.00 13.86
CA PRO A 224 -15.33 15.15 14.72
C PRO A 224 -14.07 15.91 15.17
N ALA A 225 -14.26 17.17 15.56
CA ALA A 225 -13.24 17.93 16.27
C ALA A 225 -12.94 17.32 17.65
N ASP A 226 -11.77 17.62 18.21
CA ASP A 226 -11.40 17.15 19.53
C ASP A 226 -12.36 17.68 20.61
N ASN A 227 -12.82 16.78 21.47
CA ASN A 227 -13.83 17.00 22.51
C ASN A 227 -15.19 17.51 21.99
N ALA A 228 -15.49 17.31 20.70
CA ALA A 228 -16.82 17.60 20.17
C ALA A 228 -17.90 16.80 20.94
N VAL A 229 -19.04 17.45 21.16
CA VAL A 229 -20.22 16.79 21.70
C VAL A 229 -20.94 16.07 20.55
N ILE A 230 -21.08 14.76 20.67
CA ILE A 230 -21.54 13.87 19.61
C ILE A 230 -22.66 12.97 20.11
N SER A 231 -23.46 12.45 19.19
CA SER A 231 -24.41 11.36 19.43
C SER A 231 -24.04 10.16 18.54
N SER A 232 -24.76 9.05 18.67
CA SER A 232 -24.70 7.94 17.73
C SER A 232 -25.88 8.06 16.76
N PRO A 233 -25.65 8.02 15.44
CA PRO A 233 -24.35 7.88 14.76
C PRO A 233 -23.49 9.14 14.81
N ILE A 234 -22.23 8.99 14.39
CA ILE A 234 -21.33 10.11 14.16
C ILE A 234 -20.81 10.13 12.72
N ARG A 235 -20.74 11.33 12.12
CA ARG A 235 -19.95 11.57 10.90
C ARG A 235 -18.46 11.56 11.25
N VAL A 236 -17.73 10.66 10.62
CA VAL A 236 -16.26 10.58 10.70
C VAL A 236 -15.69 10.89 9.33
N SER A 237 -14.88 11.93 9.24
CA SER A 237 -14.25 12.36 8.00
C SER A 237 -12.81 12.76 8.21
N GLY A 238 -12.02 12.68 7.14
CA GLY A 238 -10.61 12.96 7.20
C GLY A 238 -9.84 12.50 5.98
N SER A 239 -8.53 12.44 6.13
CA SER A 239 -7.59 12.13 5.05
C SER A 239 -6.46 11.23 5.51
N THR A 240 -5.82 10.57 4.57
CA THR A 240 -4.59 9.81 4.76
C THR A 240 -3.48 10.37 3.86
N THR A 241 -2.24 10.41 4.36
CA THR A 241 -1.09 10.95 3.60
C THR A 241 -0.76 10.13 2.35
N ARG A 242 -1.13 8.85 2.32
CA ARG A 242 -1.11 7.99 1.12
C ARG A 242 -2.35 7.10 1.12
N MET A 243 -2.70 6.55 -0.03
CA MET A 243 -3.76 5.56 -0.16
C MET A 243 -3.46 4.30 0.68
N PRO A 244 -4.35 3.87 1.59
CA PRO A 244 -4.14 2.66 2.39
C PRO A 244 -4.08 1.40 1.53
N ALA A 245 -3.21 0.46 1.89
CA ALA A 245 -2.97 -0.76 1.08
C ALA A 245 -4.22 -1.65 0.89
N GLY A 246 -5.17 -1.60 1.84
CA GLY A 246 -6.45 -2.31 1.78
C GLY A 246 -7.64 -1.44 1.35
N ASN A 247 -7.40 -0.23 0.83
CA ASN A 247 -8.42 0.79 0.50
C ASN A 247 -9.39 1.11 1.64
N THR A 248 -9.02 0.76 2.87
CA THR A 248 -9.88 0.85 4.06
C THR A 248 -9.05 1.23 5.28
N LEU A 249 -9.70 1.86 6.26
CA LEU A 249 -9.21 2.03 7.62
C LEU A 249 -10.05 1.19 8.57
N ARG A 250 -9.45 0.63 9.62
CA ARG A 250 -10.19 0.02 10.72
C ARG A 250 -10.55 1.09 11.73
N TYR A 251 -11.80 1.10 12.19
CA TYR A 251 -12.22 1.97 13.29
C TYR A 251 -12.56 1.16 14.54
N ARG A 252 -12.41 1.80 15.70
CA ARG A 252 -12.89 1.31 16.98
C ARG A 252 -13.39 2.49 17.82
N PHE A 253 -14.57 2.34 18.41
CA PHE A 253 -15.06 3.21 19.48
C PHE A 253 -14.91 2.47 20.81
N TYR A 254 -14.34 3.12 21.81
CA TYR A 254 -14.22 2.54 23.15
C TYR A 254 -14.26 3.60 24.25
N GLU A 255 -14.63 3.18 25.45
CA GLU A 255 -14.51 3.98 26.66
C GLU A 255 -13.06 4.02 27.15
N PRO A 256 -12.64 5.02 27.95
CA PRO A 256 -11.28 5.08 28.52
C PRO A 256 -10.86 3.86 29.35
N ASN A 257 -11.81 3.07 29.84
CA ASN A 257 -11.57 1.80 30.53
C ASN A 257 -11.29 0.62 29.57
N GLY A 258 -11.33 0.86 28.25
CA GLY A 258 -11.10 -0.12 27.20
C GLY A 258 -12.36 -0.87 26.72
N PHE A 259 -13.54 -0.62 27.31
CA PHE A 259 -14.79 -1.25 26.88
C PHE A 259 -15.16 -0.80 25.47
N GLU A 260 -15.37 -1.76 24.56
CA GLU A 260 -15.60 -1.47 23.15
C GLU A 260 -17.07 -1.23 22.83
N LEU A 261 -17.35 -0.10 22.20
CA LEU A 261 -18.69 0.34 21.82
C LEU A 261 -19.04 -0.06 20.38
N ALA A 262 -18.07 -0.03 19.47
CA ALA A 262 -18.19 -0.51 18.10
C ALA A 262 -16.82 -0.71 17.43
N ARG A 263 -16.81 -1.48 16.35
CA ARG A 263 -15.66 -1.63 15.45
C ARG A 263 -16.12 -1.91 14.01
N GLY A 264 -15.27 -1.63 13.05
CA GLY A 264 -15.54 -1.94 11.65
C GLY A 264 -14.48 -1.37 10.72
N THR A 265 -14.85 -1.14 9.46
CA THR A 265 -13.97 -0.53 8.47
C THR A 265 -14.61 0.70 7.81
N ILE A 266 -13.78 1.63 7.37
CA ILE A 266 -14.16 2.83 6.62
C ILE A 266 -13.51 2.73 5.25
N PRO A 267 -14.26 2.83 4.13
CA PRO A 267 -13.67 2.90 2.81
C PRO A 267 -12.92 4.23 2.63
N VAL A 268 -11.76 4.18 2.00
CA VAL A 268 -10.97 5.35 1.63
C VAL A 268 -11.02 5.53 0.12
N ILE A 269 -11.21 6.75 -0.33
CA ILE A 269 -11.30 7.12 -1.74
C ILE A 269 -9.97 7.76 -2.15
N ALA A 270 -9.35 7.19 -3.18
CA ALA A 270 -8.10 7.70 -3.74
C ALA A 270 -8.30 9.10 -4.35
N GLN A 271 -7.32 9.97 -4.13
CA GLN A 271 -7.25 11.30 -4.73
C GLN A 271 -6.16 11.33 -5.82
N PRO A 272 -6.26 12.23 -6.82
CA PRO A 272 -5.28 12.32 -7.92
C PRO A 272 -3.83 12.59 -7.48
N ASN A 273 -3.64 13.17 -6.30
CA ASN A 273 -2.34 13.44 -5.68
C ASN A 273 -1.76 12.24 -4.88
N GLY A 274 -2.42 11.08 -4.91
CA GLY A 274 -2.00 9.87 -4.19
C GLY A 274 -2.41 9.80 -2.72
N THR A 275 -3.12 10.81 -2.18
CA THR A 275 -3.69 10.78 -0.82
C THR A 275 -5.01 10.00 -0.80
N GLY A 276 -5.48 9.63 0.38
CA GLY A 276 -6.82 9.08 0.58
C GLY A 276 -7.73 10.07 1.30
N ASN A 277 -9.02 10.10 0.95
CA ASN A 277 -10.05 10.81 1.70
C ASN A 277 -11.13 9.84 2.15
N PHE A 278 -11.68 10.06 3.34
CA PHE A 278 -12.81 9.29 3.84
C PHE A 278 -13.86 10.20 4.46
N SER A 279 -15.13 9.81 4.31
CA SER A 279 -16.25 10.42 4.99
C SER A 279 -17.36 9.38 5.11
N THR A 280 -17.70 8.99 6.32
CA THR A 280 -18.74 7.99 6.58
C THR A 280 -19.50 8.32 7.85
N ARG A 281 -20.64 7.67 8.07
CA ARG A 281 -21.39 7.71 9.34
C ARG A 281 -21.25 6.37 10.05
N LEU A 282 -20.85 6.42 11.31
CA LEU A 282 -20.61 5.25 12.14
C LEU A 282 -21.56 5.24 13.32
N ALA A 283 -22.34 4.17 13.45
CA ALA A 283 -23.10 3.90 14.67
C ALA A 283 -22.20 3.23 15.71
N TYR A 284 -22.41 3.56 16.98
CA TYR A 284 -21.73 2.95 18.11
C TYR A 284 -22.66 2.88 19.32
N ARG A 285 -22.48 1.87 20.18
CA ARG A 285 -23.26 1.73 21.41
C ARG A 285 -23.05 2.91 22.34
N ALA A 286 -24.09 3.37 23.02
CA ALA A 286 -23.94 4.43 24.01
C ALA A 286 -22.92 4.03 25.11
N PRO A 287 -21.91 4.87 25.41
CA PRO A 287 -20.92 4.62 26.48
C PRO A 287 -21.56 4.71 27.86
N ASN A 288 -20.97 4.17 28.93
CA ASN A 288 -21.43 4.44 30.29
C ASN A 288 -21.01 5.85 30.77
N GLY A 289 -19.80 6.27 30.43
CA GLY A 289 -19.29 7.62 30.69
C GLY A 289 -19.54 8.61 29.56
N GLU A 290 -19.29 9.91 29.80
CA GLU A 290 -19.41 10.93 28.75
C GLU A 290 -18.29 10.85 27.70
N ARG A 291 -17.11 10.34 28.06
CA ARG A 291 -15.95 10.34 27.14
C ARG A 291 -15.91 9.08 26.30
N VAL A 292 -15.74 9.25 24.98
CA VAL A 292 -15.52 8.16 24.01
C VAL A 292 -14.22 8.44 23.25
N LEU A 293 -13.48 7.37 22.97
CA LEU A 293 -12.27 7.39 22.14
C LEU A 293 -12.60 6.72 20.80
N LEU A 294 -12.38 7.45 19.70
CA LEU A 294 -12.43 6.96 18.33
C LEU A 294 -11.00 6.71 17.86
N GLU A 295 -10.61 5.45 17.68
CA GLU A 295 -9.36 5.08 17.03
C GLU A 295 -9.61 4.75 15.56
N LEU A 296 -8.78 5.31 14.68
CA LEU A 296 -8.65 4.86 13.30
C LEU A 296 -7.25 4.29 13.10
N ALA A 297 -7.15 3.13 12.47
CA ALA A 297 -5.89 2.47 12.17
C ALA A 297 -5.85 1.91 10.76
N GLU A 298 -4.71 2.05 10.10
CA GLU A 298 -4.38 1.28 8.90
C GLU A 298 -3.66 0.01 9.32
N ILE A 299 -4.12 -1.12 8.79
CA ILE A 299 -3.57 -2.44 9.07
C ILE A 299 -2.99 -2.98 7.77
N ASP A 300 -1.77 -3.49 7.85
CA ASP A 300 -1.16 -4.24 6.76
C ASP A 300 -2.00 -5.50 6.50
N PRO A 301 -2.55 -5.67 5.29
CA PRO A 301 -3.42 -6.81 4.98
C PRO A 301 -2.70 -8.16 4.99
N ASN A 302 -1.37 -8.17 4.82
CA ASN A 302 -0.56 -9.39 4.77
C ASN A 302 -0.05 -9.77 6.17
N THR A 303 0.35 -8.79 6.97
CA THR A 303 1.01 -9.04 8.26
C THR A 303 0.10 -8.80 9.47
N GLY A 304 -1.01 -8.06 9.31
CA GLY A 304 -1.87 -7.62 10.41
C GLY A 304 -1.25 -6.51 11.28
N ALA A 305 -0.06 -6.02 10.92
CA ALA A 305 0.63 -4.97 11.66
C ALA A 305 -0.09 -3.62 11.51
N ILE A 306 -0.07 -2.80 12.56
CA ILE A 306 -0.60 -1.43 12.51
C ILE A 306 0.43 -0.54 11.81
N ILE A 307 0.10 -0.08 10.61
CA ILE A 307 0.94 0.82 9.78
C ILE A 307 0.85 2.25 10.31
N ALA A 308 -0.37 2.69 10.62
CA ALA A 308 -0.65 4.01 11.14
C ALA A 308 -1.84 3.93 12.09
N ARG A 309 -1.86 4.79 13.11
CA ARG A 309 -3.02 4.95 13.99
C ARG A 309 -3.17 6.40 14.41
N THR A 310 -4.40 6.79 14.68
CA THR A 310 -4.75 8.07 15.28
C THR A 310 -5.95 7.88 16.19
N GLU A 311 -6.05 8.70 17.23
CA GLU A 311 -7.12 8.65 18.20
C GLU A 311 -7.77 10.04 18.32
N ARG A 312 -9.09 10.07 18.48
CA ARG A 312 -9.88 11.28 18.71
C ARG A 312 -10.71 11.09 19.97
N SER A 313 -10.58 12.04 20.90
CA SER A 313 -11.39 12.11 22.11
C SER A 313 -12.63 12.93 21.84
N VAL A 314 -13.81 12.43 22.20
CA VAL A 314 -15.12 13.06 21.96
C VAL A 314 -16.01 12.89 23.19
N ARG A 315 -17.04 13.72 23.32
CA ARG A 315 -18.02 13.64 24.42
C ARG A 315 -19.38 13.20 23.89
N TYR A 316 -19.86 12.07 24.37
CA TYR A 316 -21.19 11.60 24.08
C TYR A 316 -22.24 12.43 24.82
N ALA A 317 -23.20 12.98 24.07
CA ALA A 317 -24.46 13.47 24.57
C ALA A 317 -25.58 12.90 23.69
N PRO A 318 -26.59 12.23 24.27
CA PRO A 318 -27.73 11.75 23.51
C PRO A 318 -28.45 12.92 22.82
N THR A 319 -28.88 12.71 21.58
CA THR A 319 -29.57 13.73 20.78
C THR A 319 -30.96 14.00 21.38
N GLY A 320 -31.18 15.20 21.92
CA GLY A 320 -32.50 15.64 22.38
C GLY A 320 -33.52 15.96 21.27
N ALA A 321 -33.15 15.72 20.00
CA ALA A 321 -33.95 16.01 18.81
C ALA A 321 -34.74 14.80 18.28
N GLN A 322 -34.62 13.63 18.91
CA GLN A 322 -35.31 12.42 18.46
C GLN A 322 -36.82 12.53 18.71
N GLN A 323 -37.61 12.22 17.70
CA GLN A 323 -39.07 12.14 17.80
C GLN A 323 -39.56 10.87 17.13
N ILE A 324 -40.63 10.29 17.67
CA ILE A 324 -41.30 9.10 17.13
C ILE A 324 -42.74 9.49 16.81
N THR A 325 -43.23 9.07 15.66
CA THR A 325 -44.64 9.19 15.27
C THR A 325 -45.18 7.80 14.95
N ILE A 326 -46.34 7.44 15.52
CA ILE A 326 -47.06 6.21 15.19
C ILE A 326 -48.15 6.58 14.18
N ASP A 327 -48.03 6.07 12.96
CA ASP A 327 -49.00 6.29 11.88
C ASP A 327 -50.12 5.22 11.92
N ARG A 328 -49.82 4.01 12.39
CA ARG A 328 -50.77 2.91 12.60
C ARG A 328 -50.40 2.12 13.87
N PRO A 329 -51.36 1.69 14.69
CA PRO A 329 -52.80 1.90 14.58
C PRO A 329 -53.21 3.34 14.93
N SER A 330 -54.36 3.80 14.44
CA SER A 330 -54.92 5.10 14.82
C SER A 330 -55.50 5.04 16.23
N SER A 331 -55.45 6.16 16.96
CA SER A 331 -56.01 6.23 18.30
C SER A 331 -57.51 5.89 18.31
N GLY A 332 -57.92 5.06 19.27
CA GLY A 332 -59.31 4.60 19.43
C GLY A 332 -59.73 3.47 18.49
N SER A 333 -58.86 3.02 17.57
CA SER A 333 -59.18 1.90 16.68
C SER A 333 -59.26 0.56 17.43
N THR A 334 -59.99 -0.40 16.84
CA THR A 334 -60.05 -1.78 17.34
C THR A 334 -59.07 -2.66 16.56
N ILE A 335 -58.29 -3.45 17.29
CA ILE A 335 -57.35 -4.43 16.75
C ILE A 335 -57.63 -5.83 17.32
N GLY A 336 -57.24 -6.88 16.60
CA GLY A 336 -57.30 -8.26 17.12
C GLY A 336 -56.12 -8.57 18.05
N THR A 337 -55.76 -9.84 18.15
CA THR A 337 -54.52 -10.30 18.81
C THR A 337 -53.27 -10.04 17.97
N ARG A 338 -53.42 -9.75 16.68
CA ARG A 338 -52.33 -9.37 15.78
C ARG A 338 -52.24 -7.85 15.70
N LEU A 339 -51.15 -7.30 16.25
CA LEU A 339 -50.87 -5.88 16.32
C LEU A 339 -49.86 -5.50 15.23
N GLN A 340 -50.28 -4.64 14.31
CA GLN A 340 -49.42 -4.03 13.30
C GLN A 340 -49.14 -2.59 13.67
N VAL A 341 -47.88 -2.26 13.93
CA VAL A 341 -47.44 -0.90 14.24
C VAL A 341 -46.57 -0.39 13.10
N ALA A 342 -46.97 0.75 12.53
CA ALA A 342 -46.21 1.45 11.50
C ALA A 342 -46.00 2.90 11.94
N GLY A 343 -44.84 3.46 11.63
CA GLY A 343 -44.53 4.83 12.01
C GLY A 343 -43.21 5.32 11.47
N ARG A 344 -42.79 6.48 11.99
CA ARG A 344 -41.58 7.19 11.57
C ARG A 344 -40.80 7.70 12.77
N THR A 345 -39.48 7.75 12.63
CA THR A 345 -38.60 8.47 13.56
C THR A 345 -38.01 9.68 12.86
N ALA A 346 -37.82 10.79 13.59
CA ALA A 346 -37.20 12.00 13.05
C ALA A 346 -35.71 11.77 12.71
N ILE A 347 -35.04 10.93 13.49
CA ILE A 347 -33.69 10.44 13.26
C ILE A 347 -33.71 8.91 13.41
N PHE A 348 -32.88 8.20 12.66
CA PHE A 348 -32.67 6.76 12.81
C PHE A 348 -32.38 6.38 14.28
N PRO A 349 -32.94 5.28 14.82
CA PRO A 349 -32.80 4.93 16.24
C PRO A 349 -31.35 4.76 16.68
N SER A 350 -31.02 5.17 17.90
CA SER A 350 -29.61 5.28 18.36
C SER A 350 -28.86 3.95 18.37
N GLU A 351 -29.57 2.86 18.67
CA GLU A 351 -29.02 1.49 18.70
C GLU A 351 -29.48 0.66 17.49
N GLY A 352 -30.16 1.28 16.52
CA GLY A 352 -30.75 0.61 15.36
C GLY A 352 -32.05 -0.16 15.67
N ASP A 353 -32.41 -0.29 16.94
CA ASP A 353 -33.63 -0.95 17.40
C ASP A 353 -34.59 0.06 18.04
N LEU A 354 -35.88 -0.25 17.93
CA LEU A 354 -36.94 0.37 18.73
C LEU A 354 -37.58 -0.69 19.61
N PHE A 355 -38.16 -0.23 20.72
CA PHE A 355 -38.88 -1.08 21.66
C PHE A 355 -40.37 -0.79 21.57
N LEU A 356 -41.17 -1.84 21.46
CA LEU A 356 -42.62 -1.81 21.49
C LEU A 356 -43.10 -2.36 22.83
N ASN A 357 -43.75 -1.52 23.63
CA ASN A 357 -44.45 -1.88 24.84
C ASN A 357 -45.96 -1.89 24.60
N VAL A 358 -46.65 -2.88 25.16
CA VAL A 358 -48.11 -2.91 25.19
C VAL A 358 -48.53 -2.95 26.64
N ILE A 359 -49.33 -1.96 27.05
CA ILE A 359 -49.69 -1.70 28.44
C ILE A 359 -51.21 -1.79 28.55
N ASP A 360 -51.73 -2.52 29.52
CA ASP A 360 -53.18 -2.59 29.76
C ASP A 360 -53.72 -1.32 30.45
N GLY A 361 -55.04 -1.16 30.50
CA GLY A 361 -55.68 0.00 31.14
C GLY A 361 -55.39 0.18 32.64
N SER A 362 -54.72 -0.77 33.31
CA SER A 362 -54.23 -0.63 34.69
C SER A 362 -52.79 -0.15 34.79
N GLY A 363 -52.11 0.05 33.66
CA GLY A 363 -50.70 0.43 33.59
C GLY A 363 -49.73 -0.76 33.63
N ARG A 364 -50.22 -2.00 33.52
CA ARG A 364 -49.37 -3.19 33.54
C ARG A 364 -48.87 -3.53 32.14
N LEU A 365 -47.57 -3.77 32.01
CA LEU A 365 -46.95 -4.25 30.77
C LEU A 365 -47.44 -5.67 30.46
N ILE A 366 -48.09 -5.85 29.31
CA ILE A 366 -48.65 -7.13 28.85
C ILE A 366 -47.85 -7.76 27.71
N ALA A 367 -47.08 -6.97 26.97
CA ALA A 367 -46.13 -7.45 25.97
C ALA A 367 -44.99 -6.44 25.76
N ASN A 368 -43.79 -6.93 25.46
CA ASN A 368 -42.63 -6.13 25.10
C ASN A 368 -41.87 -6.81 23.94
N PHE A 369 -41.50 -6.02 22.93
CA PHE A 369 -40.75 -6.50 21.78
C PHE A 369 -39.64 -5.50 21.44
N ALA A 370 -38.48 -5.99 21.01
CA ALA A 370 -37.47 -5.18 20.33
C ALA A 370 -37.55 -5.49 18.83
N PHE A 371 -37.41 -4.49 17.99
CA PHE A 371 -37.39 -4.66 16.54
C PHE A 371 -36.40 -3.71 15.87
N THR A 372 -35.66 -4.24 14.91
CA THR A 372 -34.67 -3.49 14.16
C THR A 372 -35.33 -2.61 13.11
N VAL A 373 -34.92 -1.35 13.07
CA VAL A 373 -35.37 -0.39 12.08
C VAL A 373 -34.36 -0.33 10.95
N GLY A 374 -34.83 -0.51 9.72
CA GLY A 374 -34.03 -0.28 8.53
C GLY A 374 -33.90 1.23 8.26
N GLY A 375 -32.70 1.69 7.94
CA GLY A 375 -32.49 3.09 7.62
C GLY A 375 -31.02 3.49 7.66
N THR A 376 -30.79 4.77 7.41
CA THR A 376 -29.46 5.37 7.48
C THR A 376 -29.37 6.29 8.68
N PRO A 377 -28.27 6.23 9.44
CA PRO A 377 -28.10 7.10 10.58
C PRO A 377 -28.20 8.62 10.27
N ASP A 378 -28.77 9.44 11.18
CA ASP A 378 -29.21 10.85 11.04
C ASP A 378 -30.21 11.17 9.90
N GLN A 379 -30.87 10.18 9.32
CA GLN A 379 -32.02 10.41 8.45
C GLN A 379 -33.31 10.00 9.16
N PRO A 380 -34.46 10.57 8.80
CA PRO A 380 -35.74 10.01 9.20
C PRO A 380 -35.82 8.54 8.77
N ALA A 381 -36.33 7.67 9.64
CA ALA A 381 -36.56 6.27 9.32
C ALA A 381 -38.04 5.95 9.40
N SER A 382 -38.49 4.98 8.60
CA SER A 382 -39.83 4.40 8.74
C SER A 382 -39.69 3.02 9.33
N PHE A 383 -40.64 2.62 10.16
CA PHE A 383 -40.66 1.30 10.75
C PHE A 383 -42.01 0.62 10.58
N PHE A 384 -41.97 -0.71 10.55
CA PHE A 384 -43.14 -1.56 10.56
C PHE A 384 -42.83 -2.81 11.38
N VAL A 385 -43.73 -3.17 12.29
CA VAL A 385 -43.64 -4.40 13.06
C VAL A 385 -45.02 -5.04 13.16
N ASP A 386 -45.05 -6.36 13.04
CA ASP A 386 -46.27 -7.19 13.13
C ASP A 386 -46.04 -8.25 14.20
N VAL A 387 -46.74 -8.11 15.33
CA VAL A 387 -46.56 -8.94 16.53
C VAL A 387 -47.89 -9.51 17.01
N THR A 388 -47.82 -10.62 17.75
CA THR A 388 -48.97 -11.20 18.43
C THR A 388 -48.97 -10.79 19.89
N ILE A 389 -50.08 -10.24 20.38
CA ILE A 389 -50.28 -9.83 21.78
C ILE A 389 -51.36 -10.70 22.44
N PRO A 390 -51.34 -10.85 23.79
CA PRO A 390 -52.39 -11.57 24.49
C PRO A 390 -53.77 -10.93 24.27
N ASP A 391 -54.82 -11.76 24.13
CA ASP A 391 -56.20 -11.28 23.95
C ASP A 391 -56.66 -10.43 25.15
N GLN A 392 -57.01 -9.16 24.89
CA GLN A 392 -57.49 -8.21 25.90
C GLN A 392 -59.01 -8.10 25.95
N ARG A 393 -59.74 -8.94 25.20
CA ARG A 393 -61.21 -9.03 25.23
C ARG A 393 -61.92 -7.71 24.89
N GLY A 394 -61.35 -6.93 23.98
CA GLY A 394 -61.84 -5.60 23.58
C GLY A 394 -61.53 -4.48 24.58
N ARG A 395 -60.64 -4.69 25.55
CA ARG A 395 -60.22 -3.65 26.50
C ARG A 395 -59.22 -2.68 25.89
N LEU A 396 -59.17 -1.49 26.47
CA LEU A 396 -58.20 -0.45 26.12
C LEU A 396 -56.77 -0.92 26.47
N VAL A 397 -55.86 -0.73 25.52
CA VAL A 397 -54.41 -0.85 25.70
C VAL A 397 -53.70 0.38 25.17
N THR A 398 -52.56 0.71 25.77
CA THR A 398 -51.60 1.67 25.23
C THR A 398 -50.51 0.91 24.49
N VAL A 399 -50.35 1.24 23.21
CA VAL A 399 -49.23 0.83 22.38
C VAL A 399 -48.18 1.93 22.46
N GLU A 400 -47.02 1.63 23.03
CA GLU A 400 -45.91 2.56 23.19
C GLU A 400 -44.71 2.11 22.36
N VAL A 401 -44.15 3.01 21.57
CA VAL A 401 -42.88 2.82 20.87
C VAL A 401 -41.85 3.75 21.49
N VAL A 402 -40.71 3.19 21.89
CA VAL A 402 -39.63 3.90 22.58
C VAL A 402 -38.30 3.66 21.89
N ASP A 403 -37.55 4.74 21.74
CA ASP A 403 -36.13 4.72 21.38
C ASP A 403 -35.33 4.83 22.66
N ILE A 404 -34.50 3.83 22.93
CA ILE A 404 -33.76 3.69 24.18
C ILE A 404 -32.28 3.56 23.79
N ASN A 405 -31.44 4.41 24.38
CA ASN A 405 -30.00 4.30 24.18
C ASN A 405 -29.43 3.08 24.94
N ALA A 406 -28.17 2.69 24.69
CA ALA A 406 -27.59 1.55 25.41
C ALA A 406 -27.49 1.71 26.95
N ARG A 407 -27.74 2.90 27.53
CA ARG A 407 -27.81 3.11 28.99
C ARG A 407 -29.19 2.80 29.58
N GLY A 408 -30.20 2.59 28.74
CA GLY A 408 -31.59 2.50 29.17
C GLY A 408 -32.31 3.84 29.25
N ASP A 409 -31.68 4.95 28.83
CA ASP A 409 -32.36 6.24 28.80
C ASP A 409 -33.31 6.30 27.60
N VAL A 410 -34.54 6.73 27.86
CA VAL A 410 -35.52 6.96 26.80
C VAL A 410 -35.16 8.25 26.05
N LEU A 411 -34.76 8.11 24.79
CA LEU A 411 -34.45 9.22 23.90
C LEU A 411 -35.71 9.86 23.31
N ALA A 412 -36.69 9.02 22.97
CA ALA A 412 -37.99 9.46 22.50
C ALA A 412 -39.05 8.40 22.77
N ARG A 413 -40.30 8.83 22.87
CA ARG A 413 -41.46 7.95 23.02
C ARG A 413 -42.63 8.44 22.19
N ALA A 414 -43.42 7.50 21.68
CA ALA A 414 -44.74 7.75 21.11
C ALA A 414 -45.72 6.73 21.67
N GLN A 415 -46.96 7.16 21.90
CA GLN A 415 -48.00 6.30 22.45
C GLN A 415 -49.30 6.46 21.64
N VAL A 416 -50.04 5.37 21.50
CA VAL A 416 -51.39 5.38 20.96
C VAL A 416 -52.28 4.40 21.73
N ASN A 417 -53.48 4.84 22.09
CA ASN A 417 -54.46 4.00 22.77
C ASN A 417 -55.38 3.32 21.75
N VAL A 418 -55.62 2.01 21.90
CA VAL A 418 -56.47 1.18 21.03
C VAL A 418 -57.25 0.15 21.83
N PHE A 419 -58.33 -0.39 21.27
CA PHE A 419 -59.05 -1.51 21.86
C PHE A 419 -58.54 -2.83 21.26
N ALA A 420 -58.07 -3.76 22.09
CA ALA A 420 -57.41 -4.98 21.62
C ALA A 420 -58.20 -6.25 21.94
N GLY A 421 -58.23 -7.19 20.99
CA GLY A 421 -58.82 -8.51 21.17
C GLY A 421 -60.28 -8.62 20.74
N THR A 422 -60.88 -9.77 21.01
CA THR A 422 -62.27 -10.06 20.64
C THR A 422 -63.23 -9.41 21.64
N PRO A 423 -64.13 -8.51 21.23
CA PRO A 423 -65.16 -7.99 22.13
C PRO A 423 -65.92 -9.17 22.73
N GLY A 424 -65.96 -9.24 24.07
CA GLY A 424 -66.79 -10.24 24.73
C GLY A 424 -68.25 -10.12 24.28
N PRO A 425 -69.05 -11.18 24.36
CA PRO A 425 -70.45 -11.19 23.88
C PRO A 425 -71.41 -10.26 24.65
N TYR A 426 -70.93 -9.41 25.55
CA TYR A 426 -71.75 -8.50 26.35
C TYR A 426 -71.12 -7.10 26.44
N PRO A 427 -71.88 -6.02 26.18
CA PRO A 427 -71.44 -4.68 26.54
C PRO A 427 -71.36 -4.61 28.07
N VAL A 428 -70.19 -4.26 28.61
CA VAL A 428 -70.07 -3.94 30.03
C VAL A 428 -70.54 -2.48 30.20
N PRO A 429 -71.50 -2.21 31.10
CA PRO A 429 -72.14 -0.90 31.28
C PRO A 429 -71.20 0.20 31.76
#